data_AF-A0A1A9RBM0-F1
#
_entry.id   AF-A0A1A9RBM0-F1
#
_cell.length_a   1.000
_cell.length_b   1.000
_cell.length_c   1.000
_cell.angle_alpha   90.00
_cell.angle_beta   90.00
_cell.angle_gamma   90.00
#
_symmetry.space_group_name_H-M   'P 1'
#
loop_
_entity.id
_entity.type
_entity.pdbx_description
1 polymer ?
#
loop_
_entity_poly.entity_id
_entity_poly.type
_entity_poly.pdbx_seq_one_letter_code
_entity_poly.pdbx_strand_id
1 'polypeptide(L)'
;MKTNEKPPATQILLPILIFAALGMGLWFAFPDLRASSGGHAQENNPPITTLDASGISLGKEPEPIAAIPPLETEPPVPPQDDKQQPAALGSYPLAEHSWGDTFNPQKSTPSQGYFVWYINTNQPKQVIGRETVSSIAINYPFDQFLKIPSEDFGAYWVGQLHVPQRGAYRISADISWAKMRVMLNRHIIAESENSSENQMVWLEPGDYLLEVEYINNWHTTSFQLTVAPVIEEMDSSDLPAAVAARQLPAQTVAYAVSVNESSSRNNSLILQAPTGNTPYILILSSSNAVQWDIQGRAPELVIYNNASSGSTVHTTGHVPKIAWKNRIPYDIINQKVSSCHCTVHDFHCNNSRTSLKELAADIRQLTGFPLQGFSGEYRTNYLPIPQTIVNSASIANNARQLQEIEQARQACAKRNNAGFEDMMQR
;
A
#
# COMPACT_ATOMS: atom_id res chain seq x y z
N MET A 1 11.23 52.15 25.01
CA MET A 1 11.37 51.35 26.24
C MET A 1 9.99 50.82 26.63
N LYS A 2 9.68 49.60 26.23
CA LYS A 2 8.65 48.71 26.79
C LYS A 2 8.89 47.33 26.16
N THR A 3 9.11 46.36 27.02
CA THR A 3 9.66 45.03 26.76
C THR A 3 8.58 44.06 26.25
N ASN A 4 8.96 43.24 25.26
CA ASN A 4 8.22 42.08 24.79
C ASN A 4 8.58 40.87 25.67
N GLU A 5 7.62 40.29 26.36
CA GLU A 5 7.73 38.96 26.98
C GLU A 5 6.75 37.99 26.32
N LYS A 6 7.28 36.83 25.89
CA LYS A 6 6.52 35.67 25.38
C LYS A 6 5.84 34.93 26.54
N PRO A 7 4.64 34.34 26.36
CA PRO A 7 4.00 33.52 27.39
C PRO A 7 4.64 32.11 27.50
N PRO A 8 4.51 31.45 28.67
CA PRO A 8 5.25 30.23 29.02
C PRO A 8 4.64 28.93 28.44
N ALA A 9 5.53 27.95 28.27
CA ALA A 9 5.35 26.69 27.54
C ALA A 9 4.53 25.58 28.26
N THR A 10 3.44 25.93 28.94
CA THR A 10 2.64 24.96 29.73
C THR A 10 1.22 24.71 29.23
N GLN A 11 0.88 25.11 27.99
CA GLN A 11 -0.44 24.85 27.39
C GLN A 11 -0.45 23.93 26.15
N ILE A 12 0.65 23.23 25.84
CA ILE A 12 0.73 22.31 24.69
C ILE A 12 0.79 20.81 25.10
N LEU A 13 0.69 20.50 26.41
CA LEU A 13 0.94 19.15 26.93
C LEU A 13 -0.30 18.26 27.17
N LEU A 14 -1.52 18.69 26.81
CA LEU A 14 -2.74 17.91 27.09
C LEU A 14 -3.30 16.98 25.98
N PRO A 15 -2.85 16.98 24.70
CA PRO A 15 -3.17 15.90 23.77
C PRO A 15 -2.16 14.74 23.78
N ILE A 16 -1.00 14.92 24.42
CA ILE A 16 0.19 14.04 24.32
C ILE A 16 0.05 12.74 25.16
N LEU A 17 -0.92 12.65 26.08
CA LEU A 17 -1.04 11.52 27.00
C LEU A 17 -2.10 10.45 26.62
N ILE A 18 -2.92 10.67 25.58
CA ILE A 18 -4.01 9.72 25.26
C ILE A 18 -3.58 8.62 24.26
N PHE A 19 -2.58 8.85 23.41
CA PHE A 19 -2.09 7.83 22.47
C PHE A 19 -0.88 7.01 22.98
N ALA A 20 -0.17 7.48 24.01
CA ALA A 20 0.92 6.72 24.62
C ALA A 20 0.43 5.54 25.49
N ALA A 21 -0.83 5.55 25.96
CA ALA A 21 -1.36 4.52 26.86
C ALA A 21 -1.89 3.25 26.15
N LEU A 22 -2.23 3.33 24.85
CA LEU A 22 -2.76 2.19 24.10
C LEU A 22 -1.68 1.28 23.49
N GLY A 23 -0.44 1.77 23.34
CA GLY A 23 0.70 0.97 22.87
C GLY A 23 1.45 0.22 23.99
N MET A 24 1.41 0.71 25.23
CA MET A 24 2.16 0.11 26.36
C MET A 24 1.33 -0.83 27.25
N GLY A 25 -0.01 -0.73 27.23
CA GLY A 25 -0.89 -1.59 28.05
C GLY A 25 -0.99 -3.06 27.60
N LEU A 26 -0.64 -3.36 26.34
CA LEU A 26 -0.69 -4.74 25.80
C LEU A 26 0.62 -5.52 25.98
N TRP A 27 1.68 -4.89 26.49
CA TRP A 27 3.01 -5.53 26.62
C TRP A 27 3.28 -6.17 28.00
N PHE A 28 2.54 -5.78 29.05
CA PHE A 28 2.79 -6.29 30.41
C PHE A 28 1.80 -7.37 30.88
N ALA A 29 0.85 -7.82 30.04
CA ALA A 29 -0.20 -8.77 30.45
C ALA A 29 -0.03 -10.22 29.98
N PHE A 30 0.94 -10.55 29.11
CA PHE A 30 1.07 -11.91 28.55
C PHE A 30 2.52 -12.40 28.37
N PRO A 31 3.15 -12.98 29.40
CA PRO A 31 4.45 -13.66 29.26
C PRO A 31 4.40 -14.96 28.43
N ASP A 32 3.20 -15.50 28.17
CA ASP A 32 3.01 -16.86 27.64
C ASP A 32 2.65 -16.98 26.15
N LEU A 33 2.70 -15.90 25.36
CA LEU A 33 2.60 -16.00 23.90
C LEU A 33 3.92 -16.37 23.20
N ARG A 34 4.91 -16.86 23.96
CA ARG A 34 6.21 -17.33 23.45
C ARG A 34 6.22 -18.79 22.94
N ALA A 35 5.10 -19.50 22.96
CA ALA A 35 5.07 -20.92 22.60
C ALA A 35 3.78 -21.33 21.87
N SER A 36 3.57 -20.86 20.64
CA SER A 36 2.82 -21.61 19.60
C SER A 36 2.80 -20.85 18.27
N SER A 37 3.88 -20.96 17.49
CA SER A 37 3.86 -20.93 16.01
C SER A 37 5.26 -21.29 15.48
N GLY A 38 5.86 -22.34 16.04
CA GLY A 38 6.99 -23.03 15.44
C GLY A 38 6.47 -24.01 14.40
N GLY A 39 6.25 -23.53 13.18
CA GLY A 39 5.99 -24.36 11.99
C GLY A 39 7.05 -24.05 10.95
N HIS A 40 8.08 -24.90 10.88
CA HIS A 40 9.19 -24.77 9.93
C HIS A 40 8.69 -24.80 8.48
N ALA A 41 8.77 -23.67 7.78
CA ALA A 41 8.97 -23.64 6.34
C ALA A 41 10.45 -23.33 6.10
N GLN A 42 11.20 -24.37 5.79
CA GLN A 42 12.64 -24.33 5.54
C GLN A 42 12.88 -23.63 4.19
N GLU A 43 13.35 -22.39 4.25
CA GLU A 43 13.79 -21.60 3.09
C GLU A 43 15.13 -22.16 2.59
N ASN A 44 15.07 -23.13 1.68
CA ASN A 44 16.26 -23.69 1.03
C ASN A 44 16.77 -22.70 -0.05
N ASN A 45 17.59 -21.73 0.34
CA ASN A 45 18.44 -21.00 -0.60
C ASN A 45 19.74 -21.81 -0.84
N PRO A 46 20.06 -22.21 -2.08
CA PRO A 46 21.34 -22.85 -2.37
C PRO A 46 22.49 -21.82 -2.29
N PRO A 47 23.70 -22.24 -1.86
CA PRO A 47 24.86 -21.37 -1.75
C PRO A 47 25.35 -20.92 -3.12
N ILE A 48 25.81 -19.66 -3.19
CA ILE A 48 26.52 -19.09 -4.34
C ILE A 48 27.87 -19.80 -4.46
N THR A 49 27.99 -20.67 -5.47
CA THR A 49 29.27 -21.27 -5.86
C THR A 49 29.88 -20.43 -6.98
N THR A 50 31.07 -19.89 -6.72
CA THR A 50 31.97 -19.33 -7.73
C THR A 50 32.35 -20.43 -8.72
N LEU A 51 32.01 -20.25 -10.00
CA LEU A 51 32.51 -21.09 -11.08
C LEU A 51 33.31 -20.25 -12.07
N ASP A 52 34.47 -20.81 -12.39
CA ASP A 52 35.59 -20.24 -13.11
C ASP A 52 35.25 -19.69 -14.49
N ALA A 53 36.02 -18.64 -14.82
CA ALA A 53 36.26 -18.24 -16.19
C ALA A 53 37.01 -19.35 -16.93
N SER A 54 36.41 -19.90 -17.99
CA SER A 54 37.06 -20.20 -19.29
C SER A 54 36.14 -21.01 -20.21
N GLY A 55 35.83 -20.45 -21.38
CA GLY A 55 35.61 -21.21 -22.60
C GLY A 55 34.17 -21.52 -23.00
N ILE A 56 33.50 -20.59 -23.70
CA ILE A 56 32.52 -20.95 -24.74
C ILE A 56 32.73 -20.06 -25.98
N SER A 57 32.85 -20.74 -27.11
CA SER A 57 33.14 -20.27 -28.46
C SER A 57 32.06 -19.34 -29.03
N LEU A 58 32.49 -18.27 -29.72
CA LEU A 58 31.66 -17.34 -30.49
C LEU A 58 30.93 -18.09 -31.62
N GLY A 59 29.60 -18.15 -31.53
CA GLY A 59 28.70 -18.67 -32.55
C GLY A 59 27.66 -17.63 -32.96
N LYS A 60 27.86 -17.07 -34.15
CA LYS A 60 26.90 -16.46 -35.10
C LYS A 60 25.86 -15.44 -34.56
N GLU A 61 26.08 -14.20 -34.98
CA GLU A 61 25.20 -13.01 -34.89
C GLU A 61 23.79 -13.28 -35.48
N PRO A 62 22.70 -12.96 -34.76
CA PRO A 62 21.35 -12.96 -35.33
C PRO A 62 21.10 -11.72 -36.18
N GLU A 63 20.49 -11.91 -37.35
CA GLU A 63 20.09 -10.85 -38.30
C GLU A 63 19.10 -9.84 -37.67
N PRO A 64 19.11 -8.57 -38.14
CA PRO A 64 18.34 -7.48 -37.55
C PRO A 64 16.83 -7.68 -37.71
N ILE A 65 16.11 -7.64 -36.59
CA ILE A 65 14.64 -7.61 -36.56
C ILE A 65 14.17 -6.27 -37.13
N ALA A 66 13.33 -6.34 -38.16
CA ALA A 66 12.71 -5.20 -38.81
C ALA A 66 11.92 -4.34 -37.81
N ALA A 67 12.00 -3.02 -37.98
CA ALA A 67 11.35 -2.02 -37.14
C ALA A 67 9.83 -2.22 -37.07
N ILE A 68 9.31 -2.30 -35.84
CA ILE A 68 7.88 -2.24 -35.55
C ILE A 68 7.42 -0.80 -35.81
N PRO A 69 6.36 -0.56 -36.62
CA PRO A 69 5.83 0.78 -36.84
C PRO A 69 5.22 1.36 -35.55
N PRO A 70 5.16 2.71 -35.40
CA PRO A 70 4.72 3.34 -34.15
C PRO A 70 3.28 2.99 -33.79
N LEU A 71 3.10 2.78 -32.48
CA LEU A 71 1.85 2.54 -31.76
C LEU A 71 0.81 3.63 -32.11
N GLU A 72 -0.38 3.23 -32.55
CA GLU A 72 -1.55 4.12 -32.60
C GLU A 72 -1.86 4.60 -31.17
N THR A 73 -1.93 5.92 -31.05
CA THR A 73 -2.13 6.67 -29.82
C THR A 73 -3.40 6.28 -29.08
N GLU A 74 -3.28 6.00 -27.77
CA GLU A 74 -4.42 5.99 -26.85
C GLU A 74 -5.23 7.29 -26.96
N PRO A 75 -6.56 7.26 -26.73
CA PRO A 75 -7.39 8.45 -26.78
C PRO A 75 -6.91 9.49 -25.75
N PRO A 76 -6.97 10.79 -26.10
CA PRO A 76 -6.44 11.84 -25.24
C PRO A 76 -7.21 11.92 -23.92
N VAL A 77 -6.44 12.05 -22.83
CA VAL A 77 -6.97 12.42 -21.51
C VAL A 77 -7.75 13.74 -21.66
N PRO A 78 -8.98 13.84 -21.13
CA PRO A 78 -9.76 15.07 -21.21
C PRO A 78 -9.00 16.25 -20.56
N PRO A 79 -9.18 17.49 -21.08
CA PRO A 79 -8.50 18.66 -20.55
C PRO A 79 -8.86 18.85 -19.07
N GLN A 80 -7.85 18.83 -18.20
CA GLN A 80 -8.02 19.16 -16.79
C GLN A 80 -8.35 20.65 -16.65
N ASP A 81 -9.37 20.96 -15.83
CA ASP A 81 -9.82 22.31 -15.49
C ASP A 81 -8.63 23.17 -14.99
N ASP A 82 -8.48 24.40 -15.50
CA ASP A 82 -7.40 25.37 -15.25
C ASP A 82 -7.35 25.90 -13.79
N LYS A 83 -7.91 25.15 -12.84
CA LYS A 83 -7.79 25.43 -11.41
C LYS A 83 -6.43 24.95 -10.92
N GLN A 84 -5.46 25.83 -11.13
CA GLN A 84 -4.12 25.86 -10.54
C GLN A 84 -3.25 24.67 -10.96
N GLN A 85 -2.80 24.73 -12.22
CA GLN A 85 -1.71 23.90 -12.71
C GLN A 85 -0.55 23.87 -11.69
N PRO A 86 -0.05 22.68 -11.30
CA PRO A 86 1.10 22.57 -10.42
C PRO A 86 2.34 23.27 -10.98
N ALA A 87 3.25 23.62 -10.08
CA ALA A 87 4.52 24.24 -10.47
C ALA A 87 5.31 23.34 -11.44
N ALA A 88 5.93 23.94 -12.45
CA ALA A 88 6.81 23.24 -13.38
C ALA A 88 8.11 22.82 -12.67
N LEU A 89 8.75 21.74 -13.11
CA LEU A 89 9.96 21.22 -12.47
C LEU A 89 11.05 22.30 -12.25
N GLY A 90 11.27 23.17 -13.23
CA GLY A 90 12.31 24.20 -13.16
C GLY A 90 12.11 25.30 -12.12
N SER A 91 10.93 25.41 -11.48
CA SER A 91 10.71 26.36 -10.39
C SER A 91 11.09 25.82 -9.00
N TYR A 92 11.39 24.53 -8.90
CA TYR A 92 11.82 23.91 -7.65
C TYR A 92 13.29 24.19 -7.38
N PRO A 93 13.71 24.34 -6.11
CA PRO A 93 15.11 24.59 -5.78
C PRO A 93 15.98 23.39 -6.13
N LEU A 94 17.21 23.64 -6.54
CA LEU A 94 18.21 22.60 -6.77
C LEU A 94 18.86 22.18 -5.45
N ALA A 95 19.04 20.88 -5.25
CA ALA A 95 19.87 20.36 -4.17
C ALA A 95 21.35 20.68 -4.43
N GLU A 96 21.97 21.44 -3.53
CA GLU A 96 23.43 21.67 -3.55
C GLU A 96 24.21 20.37 -3.29
N HIS A 97 23.68 19.51 -2.43
CA HIS A 97 24.23 18.20 -2.10
C HIS A 97 23.13 17.14 -2.02
N SER A 98 23.37 15.98 -2.63
CA SER A 98 22.56 14.76 -2.46
C SER A 98 23.40 13.60 -1.94
N TRP A 99 22.73 12.59 -1.37
CA TRP A 99 23.36 11.31 -1.03
C TRP A 99 23.89 10.62 -2.29
N GLY A 100 23.28 10.89 -3.44
CA GLY A 100 23.76 10.48 -4.75
C GLY A 100 25.17 10.95 -5.07
N ASP A 101 25.59 12.14 -4.62
CA ASP A 101 26.96 12.62 -4.79
C ASP A 101 27.99 11.70 -4.09
N THR A 102 27.58 10.96 -3.07
CA THR A 102 28.43 9.99 -2.33
C THR A 102 28.23 8.55 -2.80
N PHE A 103 26.97 8.08 -2.90
CA PHE A 103 26.66 6.67 -3.15
C PHE A 103 26.53 6.32 -4.64
N ASN A 104 26.22 7.29 -5.50
CA ASN A 104 26.05 7.12 -6.94
C ASN A 104 26.68 8.28 -7.75
N PRO A 105 27.98 8.57 -7.60
CA PRO A 105 28.62 9.74 -8.22
C PRO A 105 28.58 9.70 -9.76
N GLN A 106 28.43 8.52 -10.35
CA GLN A 106 28.31 8.32 -11.80
C GLN A 106 26.86 8.53 -12.31
N LYS A 107 25.91 8.80 -11.41
CA LYS A 107 24.48 8.98 -11.72
C LYS A 107 23.90 7.82 -12.53
N SER A 108 24.34 6.59 -12.20
CA SER A 108 23.89 5.37 -12.86
C SER A 108 22.49 4.97 -12.40
N THR A 109 21.68 4.44 -13.30
CA THR A 109 20.36 3.88 -13.00
C THR A 109 20.28 2.46 -13.56
N PRO A 110 19.49 1.55 -12.94
CA PRO A 110 19.20 0.27 -13.57
C PRO A 110 18.33 0.48 -14.81
N SER A 111 18.27 -0.52 -15.70
CA SER A 111 17.37 -0.49 -16.86
C SER A 111 15.89 -0.59 -16.47
N GLN A 112 15.59 -1.16 -15.29
CA GLN A 112 14.26 -1.28 -14.70
C GLN A 112 14.37 -1.14 -13.18
N GLY A 113 13.38 -0.49 -12.55
CA GLY A 113 13.33 -0.31 -11.10
C GLY A 113 14.37 0.71 -10.58
N TYR A 114 14.93 0.43 -9.41
CA TYR A 114 15.78 1.35 -8.65
C TYR A 114 16.98 0.63 -8.07
N PHE A 115 18.15 1.26 -8.11
CA PHE A 115 19.20 0.90 -7.16
C PHE A 115 18.85 1.47 -5.80
N VAL A 116 19.13 0.72 -4.74
CA VAL A 116 18.97 1.18 -3.36
C VAL A 116 20.24 0.91 -2.56
N TRP A 117 20.63 1.88 -1.73
CA TRP A 117 21.70 1.77 -0.73
C TRP A 117 21.09 1.92 0.65
N TYR A 118 21.42 0.99 1.54
CA TYR A 118 20.99 1.00 2.94
C TYR A 118 22.14 1.41 3.84
N ILE A 119 21.87 2.31 4.77
CA ILE A 119 22.85 2.84 5.72
C ILE A 119 22.27 2.80 7.14
N ASN A 120 23.17 2.77 8.12
CA ASN A 120 22.84 3.13 9.49
C ASN A 120 23.20 4.62 9.68
N THR A 121 22.27 5.43 10.16
CA THR A 121 22.44 6.88 10.30
C THR A 121 23.48 7.27 11.35
N ASN A 122 23.84 6.36 12.27
CA ASN A 122 24.98 6.54 13.18
C ASN A 122 26.34 6.35 12.47
N GLN A 123 26.34 5.73 11.29
CA GLN A 123 27.52 5.54 10.43
C GLN A 123 27.19 5.92 8.98
N PRO A 124 26.80 7.18 8.71
CA PRO A 124 26.07 7.55 7.50
C PRO A 124 26.90 7.49 6.21
N LYS A 125 28.22 7.29 6.31
CA LYS A 125 29.11 7.12 5.16
C LYS A 125 29.36 5.65 4.80
N GLN A 126 28.90 4.71 5.64
CA GLN A 126 29.08 3.28 5.44
C GLN A 126 27.80 2.67 4.86
N VAL A 127 27.93 2.10 3.66
CA VAL A 127 26.88 1.29 3.05
C VAL A 127 26.86 -0.08 3.72
N ILE A 128 25.71 -0.47 4.25
CA ILE A 128 25.48 -1.78 4.88
C ILE A 128 25.01 -2.80 3.84
N GLY A 129 24.18 -2.37 2.90
CA GLY A 129 23.70 -3.22 1.82
C GLY A 129 23.32 -2.41 0.58
N ARG A 130 23.29 -3.08 -0.56
CA ARG A 130 22.81 -2.54 -1.84
C ARG A 130 22.07 -3.63 -2.60
N GLU A 131 20.98 -3.28 -3.26
CA GLU A 131 20.30 -4.17 -4.19
C GLU A 131 19.61 -3.39 -5.32
N THR A 132 18.99 -4.11 -6.26
CA THR A 132 18.07 -3.53 -7.26
C THR A 132 16.66 -3.94 -6.90
N VAL A 133 15.75 -2.98 -6.77
CA VAL A 133 14.35 -3.21 -6.38
C VAL A 133 13.40 -2.71 -7.47
N SER A 134 12.22 -3.31 -7.57
CA SER A 134 11.18 -2.86 -8.52
C SER A 134 10.45 -1.60 -8.06
N SER A 135 10.50 -1.27 -6.77
CA SER A 135 9.74 -0.16 -6.19
C SER A 135 10.46 0.52 -5.03
N ILE A 136 10.09 1.78 -4.78
CA ILE A 136 10.58 2.56 -3.66
C ILE A 136 9.70 2.26 -2.45
N ALA A 137 10.00 1.16 -1.79
CA ALA A 137 9.30 0.73 -0.58
C ALA A 137 10.22 -0.07 0.35
N ILE A 138 9.97 0.05 1.65
CA ILE A 138 10.64 -0.73 2.69
C ILE A 138 9.71 -0.87 3.90
N ASN A 139 9.47 -2.11 4.33
CA ASN A 139 8.64 -2.44 5.47
C ASN A 139 9.28 -3.55 6.30
N TYR A 140 9.68 -3.23 7.53
CA TYR A 140 10.13 -4.21 8.52
C TYR A 140 10.05 -3.63 9.94
N PRO A 141 9.82 -4.47 10.96
CA PRO A 141 9.82 -4.03 12.35
C PRO A 141 11.23 -4.12 12.97
N PHE A 142 11.53 -3.20 13.89
CA PHE A 142 12.74 -3.23 14.73
C PHE A 142 14.04 -3.36 13.92
N ASP A 143 14.79 -4.43 14.09
CA ASP A 143 16.12 -4.66 13.48
C ASP A 143 16.13 -5.83 12.48
N GLN A 144 14.95 -6.25 12.01
CA GLN A 144 14.82 -7.49 11.23
C GLN A 144 15.49 -7.44 9.86
N PHE A 145 15.77 -6.25 9.32
CA PHE A 145 16.43 -6.07 8.04
C PHE A 145 17.87 -5.57 8.20
N LEU A 146 18.83 -6.33 7.67
CA LEU A 146 20.28 -6.05 7.71
C LEU A 146 20.84 -5.74 9.12
N LYS A 147 20.11 -6.07 10.18
CA LYS A 147 20.45 -5.72 11.57
C LYS A 147 20.63 -4.22 11.81
N ILE A 148 19.95 -3.39 11.02
CA ILE A 148 19.87 -1.94 11.22
C ILE A 148 18.66 -1.68 12.11
N PRO A 149 18.83 -1.12 13.34
CA PRO A 149 17.70 -0.66 14.14
C PRO A 149 16.82 0.28 13.31
N SER A 150 15.50 0.12 13.38
CA SER A 150 14.57 0.89 12.54
C SER A 150 14.74 2.39 12.75
N GLU A 151 15.00 2.84 13.97
CA GLU A 151 15.22 4.23 14.34
C GLU A 151 16.53 4.83 13.79
N ASP A 152 17.44 3.98 13.31
CA ASP A 152 18.71 4.37 12.71
C ASP A 152 18.75 4.08 11.20
N PHE A 153 17.62 3.69 10.61
CA PHE A 153 17.59 3.27 9.21
C PHE A 153 17.62 4.46 8.26
N GLY A 154 18.58 4.43 7.33
CA GLY A 154 18.62 5.33 6.18
C GLY A 154 18.63 4.55 4.87
N ALA A 155 17.97 5.09 3.85
CA ALA A 155 17.98 4.53 2.52
C ALA A 155 18.03 5.61 1.43
N TYR A 156 18.76 5.30 0.36
CA TYR A 156 18.81 6.11 -0.85
C TYR A 156 18.42 5.25 -2.05
N TRP A 157 17.37 5.66 -2.76
CA TRP A 157 16.93 5.05 -4.01
C TRP A 157 17.25 5.97 -5.19
N VAL A 158 17.64 5.36 -6.32
CA VAL A 158 17.81 6.07 -7.59
C VAL A 158 17.34 5.22 -8.76
N GLY A 159 16.63 5.84 -9.69
CA GLY A 159 16.13 5.20 -10.91
C GLY A 159 15.74 6.21 -11.96
N GLN A 160 15.26 5.72 -13.09
CA GLN A 160 14.76 6.55 -14.18
C GLN A 160 13.22 6.59 -14.10
N LEU A 161 12.66 7.80 -13.95
CA LEU A 161 11.23 8.03 -14.08
C LEU A 161 10.94 8.38 -15.54
N HIS A 162 10.21 7.50 -16.22
CA HIS A 162 9.71 7.75 -17.56
C HIS A 162 8.36 8.48 -17.50
N VAL A 163 8.28 9.66 -18.11
CA VAL A 163 7.06 10.46 -18.26
C VAL A 163 6.60 10.35 -19.72
N PRO A 164 5.57 9.53 -20.01
CA PRO A 164 5.13 9.34 -21.40
C PRO A 164 4.28 10.51 -21.92
N GLN A 165 3.62 11.24 -21.02
CA GLN A 165 2.68 12.30 -21.36
C GLN A 165 2.89 13.51 -20.44
N ARG A 166 2.70 14.71 -20.99
CA ARG A 166 2.69 15.93 -20.18
C ARG A 166 1.50 15.94 -19.25
N GLY A 167 1.71 16.45 -18.03
CA GLY A 167 0.61 16.63 -17.08
C GLY A 167 1.07 16.83 -15.65
N ALA A 168 0.08 16.86 -14.76
CA ALA A 168 0.30 16.87 -13.33
C ALA A 168 0.67 15.45 -12.85
N TYR A 169 1.80 15.35 -12.17
CA TYR A 169 2.26 14.16 -11.47
C TYR A 169 2.21 14.40 -9.97
N ARG A 170 1.76 13.40 -9.23
CA ARG A 170 1.68 13.40 -7.77
C ARG A 170 2.85 12.61 -7.19
N ILE A 171 3.42 13.16 -6.13
CA ILE A 171 4.37 12.50 -5.24
C ILE A 171 3.60 12.16 -3.98
N SER A 172 3.46 10.87 -3.71
CA SER A 172 2.74 10.36 -2.55
C SER A 172 3.64 9.44 -1.75
N ALA A 173 3.74 9.73 -0.47
CA ALA A 173 4.38 8.88 0.52
C ALA A 173 3.66 9.01 1.86
N ASP A 174 3.72 7.94 2.64
CA ASP A 174 3.47 7.98 4.08
C ASP A 174 4.80 7.78 4.78
N ILE A 175 5.23 8.77 5.54
CA ILE A 175 6.55 8.80 6.16
C ILE A 175 6.50 8.70 7.68
N SER A 176 5.35 8.90 8.33
CA SER A 176 5.25 8.95 9.81
C SER A 176 6.43 9.73 10.42
N TRP A 177 7.03 9.30 11.54
CA TRP A 177 8.20 9.90 12.20
C TRP A 177 9.53 9.88 11.42
N ALA A 178 9.49 9.76 10.09
CA ALA A 178 10.66 9.77 9.23
C ALA A 178 10.89 11.14 8.57
N LYS A 179 12.03 11.25 7.90
CA LYS A 179 12.39 12.35 7.00
C LYS A 179 12.54 11.81 5.59
N MET A 180 12.13 12.59 4.61
CA MET A 180 12.22 12.24 3.21
C MET A 180 12.61 13.45 2.37
N ARG A 181 13.44 13.22 1.36
CA ARG A 181 13.70 14.17 0.28
C ARG A 181 13.61 13.48 -1.07
N VAL A 182 12.85 14.04 -1.99
CA VAL A 182 12.57 13.51 -3.33
C VAL A 182 13.04 14.53 -4.35
N MET A 183 13.84 14.07 -5.31
CA MET A 183 14.42 14.92 -6.33
C MET A 183 14.21 14.36 -7.73
N LEU A 184 13.90 15.24 -8.68
CA LEU A 184 13.93 14.95 -10.12
C LEU A 184 14.98 15.82 -10.78
N ASN A 185 16.00 15.21 -11.39
CA ASN A 185 17.15 15.94 -11.98
C ASN A 185 17.72 16.99 -10.99
N ARG A 186 17.92 16.59 -9.72
CA ARG A 186 18.33 17.43 -8.57
C ARG A 186 17.36 18.52 -8.10
N HIS A 187 16.24 18.73 -8.76
CA HIS A 187 15.21 19.66 -8.27
C HIS A 187 14.49 18.98 -7.10
N ILE A 188 14.52 19.60 -5.92
CA ILE A 188 13.86 19.10 -4.72
C ILE A 188 12.37 19.32 -4.89
N ILE A 189 11.67 18.28 -5.31
CA ILE A 189 10.22 18.35 -5.54
C ILE A 189 9.45 18.14 -4.24
N ALA A 190 9.97 17.35 -3.30
CA ALA A 190 9.37 17.19 -1.98
C ALA A 190 10.47 17.04 -0.92
N GLU A 191 10.29 17.69 0.22
CA GLU A 191 11.10 17.52 1.42
C GLU A 191 10.16 17.58 2.62
N SER A 192 10.22 16.59 3.50
CA SER A 192 9.22 16.40 4.55
C SER A 192 9.81 15.71 5.77
N GLU A 193 9.25 16.02 6.94
CA GLU A 193 9.63 15.46 8.24
C GLU A 193 8.36 15.22 9.07
N ASN A 194 8.24 14.04 9.69
CA ASN A 194 7.11 13.59 10.52
C ASN A 194 5.76 13.42 9.81
N SER A 195 5.55 14.10 8.69
CA SER A 195 4.37 13.96 7.83
C SER A 195 4.68 14.49 6.43
N SER A 196 4.06 13.90 5.41
CA SER A 196 4.13 14.36 4.03
C SER A 196 2.74 14.72 3.52
N GLU A 197 2.63 15.87 2.88
CA GLU A 197 1.47 16.20 2.06
C GLU A 197 1.71 15.71 0.62
N ASN A 198 0.64 15.40 -0.10
CA ASN A 198 0.74 15.08 -1.51
C ASN A 198 1.23 16.31 -2.28
N GLN A 199 2.46 16.24 -2.80
CA GLN A 199 2.99 17.27 -3.67
C GLN A 199 2.63 16.95 -5.11
N MET A 200 2.32 17.98 -5.89
CA MET A 200 2.14 17.86 -7.34
C MET A 200 3.21 18.64 -8.08
N VAL A 201 3.66 18.11 -9.22
CA VAL A 201 4.63 18.75 -10.12
C VAL A 201 4.12 18.60 -11.56
N TRP A 202 4.27 19.64 -12.36
CA TRP A 202 4.01 19.57 -13.79
C TRP A 202 5.23 19.07 -14.54
N LEU A 203 5.07 17.97 -15.29
CA LEU A 203 6.15 17.32 -16.04
C LEU A 203 5.85 17.32 -17.54
N GLU A 204 6.92 17.42 -18.32
CA GLU A 204 6.89 17.24 -19.78
C GLU A 204 7.30 15.80 -20.13
N PRO A 205 6.99 15.29 -21.34
CA PRO A 205 7.39 13.96 -21.74
C PRO A 205 8.93 13.84 -21.75
N GLY A 206 9.44 12.73 -21.22
CA GLY A 206 10.87 12.46 -21.16
C GLY A 206 11.27 11.61 -19.96
N ASP A 207 12.58 11.43 -19.84
CA ASP A 207 13.17 10.65 -18.75
C ASP A 207 13.82 11.58 -17.72
N TYR A 208 13.53 11.32 -16.45
CA TYR A 208 14.03 12.08 -15.32
C TYR A 208 14.81 11.17 -14.38
N LEU A 209 15.96 11.63 -13.89
CA LEU A 209 16.66 10.97 -12.79
C LEU A 209 15.85 11.20 -11.51
N LEU A 210 15.27 10.14 -10.95
CA LEU A 210 14.57 10.17 -9.68
C LEU A 210 15.50 9.71 -8.57
N GLU A 211 15.71 10.57 -7.58
CA GLU A 211 16.48 10.30 -6.36
C GLU A 211 15.57 10.46 -5.13
N VAL A 212 15.63 9.50 -4.20
CA VAL A 212 14.88 9.53 -2.94
C VAL A 212 15.81 9.23 -1.79
N GLU A 213 15.83 10.13 -0.81
CA GLU A 213 16.57 9.98 0.44
C GLU A 213 15.56 9.84 1.58
N TYR A 214 15.84 8.92 2.50
CA TYR A 214 14.94 8.59 3.59
C TYR A 214 15.74 8.31 4.86
N ILE A 215 15.24 8.84 5.99
CA ILE A 215 15.73 8.54 7.33
C ILE A 215 14.53 8.22 8.21
N ASN A 216 14.50 7.04 8.82
CA ASN A 216 13.50 6.72 9.81
C ASN A 216 13.96 7.14 11.22
N ASN A 217 13.03 7.56 12.08
CA ASN A 217 13.30 7.82 13.51
C ASN A 217 12.29 7.10 14.43
N TRP A 218 11.71 6.00 13.95
CA TRP A 218 10.73 5.19 14.70
C TRP A 218 11.18 3.74 14.84
N HIS A 219 10.63 3.02 15.82
CA HIS A 219 10.99 1.62 16.10
C HIS A 219 10.45 0.61 15.06
N THR A 220 9.66 1.07 14.09
CA THR A 220 9.31 0.30 12.88
C THR A 220 9.59 1.13 11.64
N THR A 221 9.95 0.46 10.56
CA THR A 221 10.13 1.07 9.24
C THR A 221 8.94 0.70 8.37
N SER A 222 8.20 1.70 7.89
CA SER A 222 7.13 1.53 6.92
C SER A 222 7.13 2.72 5.98
N PHE A 223 7.66 2.53 4.78
CA PHE A 223 7.78 3.57 3.78
C PHE A 223 7.43 3.03 2.40
N GLN A 224 6.66 3.82 1.66
CA GLN A 224 6.45 3.64 0.23
C GLN A 224 6.31 5.01 -0.40
N LEU A 225 6.97 5.20 -1.53
CA LEU A 225 6.83 6.38 -2.35
C LEU A 225 6.37 5.99 -3.75
N THR A 226 5.43 6.77 -4.28
CA THR A 226 4.95 6.67 -5.64
C THR A 226 5.01 8.03 -6.31
N VAL A 227 5.56 8.07 -7.52
CA VAL A 227 5.46 9.22 -8.44
C VAL A 227 4.64 8.75 -9.63
N ALA A 228 3.42 9.27 -9.76
CA ALA A 228 2.45 8.81 -10.75
C ALA A 228 1.63 9.99 -11.30
N PRO A 229 1.06 9.88 -12.51
CA PRO A 229 0.13 10.90 -13.00
C PRO A 229 -1.04 11.05 -12.02
N VAL A 230 -1.55 12.29 -11.89
CA VAL A 230 -2.77 12.54 -11.11
C VAL A 230 -3.92 11.81 -11.78
N ILE A 231 -4.45 10.82 -11.09
CA ILE A 231 -5.66 10.10 -11.50
C ILE A 231 -6.89 10.71 -10.84
N GLU A 232 -7.96 10.84 -11.60
CA GLU A 232 -9.27 11.18 -11.07
C GLU A 232 -9.92 9.92 -10.50
N GLU A 233 -10.26 9.97 -9.21
CA GLU A 233 -10.95 8.88 -8.55
C GLU A 233 -12.46 9.04 -8.75
N MET A 234 -13.10 7.99 -9.25
CA MET A 234 -14.52 7.99 -9.57
C MET A 234 -15.38 7.82 -8.33
N ASP A 235 -16.50 8.54 -8.28
CA ASP A 235 -17.53 8.37 -7.26
C ASP A 235 -18.37 7.11 -7.50
N SER A 236 -18.92 6.53 -6.42
CA SER A 236 -19.77 5.34 -6.50
C SER A 236 -21.01 5.52 -7.38
N SER A 237 -21.51 6.75 -7.54
CA SER A 237 -22.65 7.06 -8.40
C SER A 237 -22.36 6.90 -9.90
N ASP A 238 -21.11 7.11 -10.30
CA ASP A 238 -20.70 7.14 -11.71
C ASP A 238 -20.14 5.80 -12.19
N LEU A 239 -19.71 4.96 -11.24
CA LEU A 239 -19.21 3.61 -11.51
C LEU A 239 -20.15 2.75 -12.37
N PRO A 240 -21.47 2.66 -12.11
CA PRO A 240 -22.35 1.81 -12.92
C PRO A 240 -22.32 2.16 -14.41
N ALA A 241 -22.35 3.45 -14.75
CA ALA A 241 -22.29 3.90 -16.13
C ALA A 241 -20.92 3.62 -16.76
N ALA A 242 -19.84 3.86 -16.02
CA ALA A 242 -18.48 3.60 -16.49
C ALA A 242 -18.21 2.10 -16.72
N VAL A 243 -18.74 1.22 -15.88
CA VAL A 243 -18.65 -0.24 -16.05
C VAL A 243 -19.51 -0.69 -17.24
N ALA A 244 -20.75 -0.20 -17.35
CA ALA A 244 -21.64 -0.55 -18.46
C ALA A 244 -21.06 -0.14 -19.83
N ALA A 245 -20.37 1.00 -19.91
CA ALA A 245 -19.71 1.48 -21.12
C ALA A 245 -18.60 0.53 -21.63
N ARG A 246 -18.09 -0.38 -20.77
CA ARG A 246 -17.09 -1.39 -21.17
C ARG A 246 -17.67 -2.56 -21.97
N GLN A 247 -19.00 -2.73 -21.97
CA GLN A 247 -19.68 -3.80 -22.71
C GLN A 247 -19.10 -5.20 -22.40
N LEU A 248 -18.82 -5.47 -21.13
CA LEU A 248 -18.23 -6.74 -20.70
C LEU A 248 -19.16 -7.94 -20.99
N PRO A 249 -18.63 -9.17 -21.14
CA PRO A 249 -19.44 -10.36 -21.41
C PRO A 249 -20.55 -10.55 -20.38
N ALA A 250 -21.74 -10.99 -20.82
CA ALA A 250 -22.91 -11.14 -19.94
C ALA A 250 -22.71 -12.13 -18.79
N GLN A 251 -21.84 -13.14 -18.98
CA GLN A 251 -21.48 -14.14 -17.98
C GLN A 251 -20.38 -13.68 -17.01
N THR A 252 -19.96 -12.42 -17.07
CA THR A 252 -18.91 -11.87 -16.20
C THR A 252 -19.34 -11.93 -14.73
N VAL A 253 -18.39 -12.24 -13.85
CA VAL A 253 -18.59 -12.23 -12.40
C VAL A 253 -17.64 -11.25 -11.72
N ALA A 254 -17.99 -10.78 -10.53
CA ALA A 254 -17.14 -9.91 -9.73
C ALA A 254 -16.41 -10.70 -8.63
N TYR A 255 -15.14 -10.36 -8.42
CA TYR A 255 -14.39 -10.73 -7.21
C TYR A 255 -13.94 -9.48 -6.49
N ALA A 256 -14.04 -9.48 -5.16
CA ALA A 256 -13.53 -8.41 -4.32
C ALA A 256 -12.37 -8.91 -3.47
N VAL A 257 -11.29 -8.13 -3.41
CA VAL A 257 -10.12 -8.39 -2.59
C VAL A 257 -9.86 -7.16 -1.75
N SER A 258 -9.68 -7.36 -0.45
CA SER A 258 -9.38 -6.25 0.44
C SER A 258 -8.31 -6.59 1.48
N VAL A 259 -7.36 -5.68 1.69
CA VAL A 259 -6.36 -5.82 2.76
C VAL A 259 -6.24 -4.56 3.62
N ASN A 260 -5.69 -4.64 4.82
CA ASN A 260 -5.22 -3.43 5.49
C ASN A 260 -3.88 -2.99 4.89
N GLU A 261 -2.92 -3.91 4.81
CA GLU A 261 -1.56 -3.66 4.34
C GLU A 261 -0.86 -4.93 3.80
N SER A 262 0.30 -4.74 3.17
CA SER A 262 1.17 -5.84 2.74
C SER A 262 2.11 -6.31 3.86
N SER A 263 2.39 -7.63 3.92
CA SER A 263 3.48 -8.16 4.75
C SER A 263 4.84 -8.20 4.06
N SER A 264 4.91 -8.00 2.74
CA SER A 264 6.16 -7.96 1.99
C SER A 264 6.99 -6.73 2.32
N ARG A 265 8.31 -6.90 2.34
CA ARG A 265 9.29 -5.81 2.56
C ARG A 265 9.15 -4.66 1.56
N ASN A 266 8.77 -4.93 0.32
CA ASN A 266 8.57 -3.94 -0.74
C ASN A 266 7.09 -3.53 -0.89
N ASN A 267 6.22 -3.85 0.07
CA ASN A 267 4.77 -3.63 0.01
C ASN A 267 4.03 -4.26 -1.19
N SER A 268 4.62 -5.27 -1.85
CA SER A 268 3.91 -6.02 -2.89
C SER A 268 2.98 -7.10 -2.34
N LEU A 269 1.86 -7.29 -3.01
CA LEU A 269 0.86 -8.29 -2.69
C LEU A 269 0.49 -9.07 -3.95
N ILE A 270 0.81 -10.36 -3.95
CA ILE A 270 0.52 -11.27 -5.06
C ILE A 270 -0.92 -11.76 -4.94
N LEU A 271 -1.68 -11.58 -6.02
CA LEU A 271 -3.03 -12.10 -6.17
C LEU A 271 -3.04 -13.22 -7.19
N GLN A 272 -3.40 -14.43 -6.76
CA GLN A 272 -3.57 -15.55 -7.66
C GLN A 272 -4.99 -15.51 -8.27
N ALA A 273 -5.06 -15.31 -9.59
CA ALA A 273 -6.30 -15.23 -10.34
C ALA A 273 -7.21 -16.46 -10.12
N PRO A 274 -8.54 -16.28 -10.21
CA PRO A 274 -9.49 -17.37 -10.02
C PRO A 274 -9.31 -18.47 -11.07
N THR A 275 -9.61 -19.71 -10.70
CA THR A 275 -9.59 -20.84 -11.63
C THR A 275 -10.75 -20.78 -12.64
N GLY A 276 -10.68 -21.60 -13.69
CA GLY A 276 -11.69 -21.66 -14.73
C GLY A 276 -11.61 -20.52 -15.76
N ASN A 277 -12.60 -20.46 -16.65
CA ASN A 277 -12.59 -19.58 -17.83
C ASN A 277 -13.69 -18.50 -17.79
N THR A 278 -14.43 -18.37 -16.69
CA THR A 278 -15.47 -17.35 -16.56
C THR A 278 -14.82 -15.96 -16.54
N PRO A 279 -15.16 -15.04 -17.47
CA PRO A 279 -14.70 -13.65 -17.44
C PRO A 279 -14.99 -13.01 -16.08
N TYR A 280 -14.10 -12.14 -15.62
CA TYR A 280 -14.25 -11.54 -14.30
C TYR A 280 -13.72 -10.13 -14.24
N ILE A 281 -14.32 -9.36 -13.33
CA ILE A 281 -13.78 -8.09 -12.88
C ILE A 281 -13.21 -8.25 -11.47
N LEU A 282 -12.21 -7.43 -11.16
CA LEU A 282 -11.56 -7.42 -9.86
C LEU A 282 -11.74 -6.08 -9.18
N ILE A 283 -12.27 -6.09 -7.95
CA ILE A 283 -12.38 -4.91 -7.10
C ILE A 283 -11.34 -5.02 -6.00
N LEU A 284 -10.39 -4.09 -5.99
CA LEU A 284 -9.24 -4.06 -5.07
C LEU A 284 -9.41 -2.95 -4.05
N SER A 285 -9.21 -3.27 -2.78
CA SER A 285 -9.28 -2.31 -1.69
C SER A 285 -8.10 -2.48 -0.73
N SER A 286 -7.44 -1.40 -0.36
CA SER A 286 -6.49 -1.40 0.76
C SER A 286 -6.65 -0.18 1.65
N SER A 287 -6.31 -0.32 2.93
CA SER A 287 -6.21 0.84 3.84
C SER A 287 -4.91 1.60 3.58
N ASN A 288 -3.79 0.88 3.49
CA ASN A 288 -2.47 1.41 3.19
C ASN A 288 -2.13 1.22 1.70
N ALA A 289 -1.23 2.03 1.18
CA ALA A 289 -0.73 1.84 -0.18
C ALA A 289 -0.06 0.47 -0.33
N VAL A 290 -0.41 -0.26 -1.39
CA VAL A 290 0.20 -1.55 -1.73
C VAL A 290 0.46 -1.65 -3.24
N GLN A 291 1.33 -2.58 -3.63
CA GLN A 291 1.59 -2.91 -5.03
C GLN A 291 0.92 -4.23 -5.35
N TRP A 292 -0.25 -4.16 -5.98
CA TRP A 292 -1.01 -5.33 -6.38
C TRP A 292 -0.35 -5.99 -7.59
N ASP A 293 0.00 -7.26 -7.49
CA ASP A 293 0.51 -8.08 -8.60
C ASP A 293 -0.48 -9.20 -8.91
N ILE A 294 -1.23 -9.07 -10.01
CA ILE A 294 -2.25 -10.03 -10.42
C ILE A 294 -1.60 -11.07 -11.35
N GLN A 295 -1.49 -12.29 -10.84
CA GLN A 295 -0.86 -13.41 -11.52
C GLN A 295 -1.89 -14.41 -12.06
N GLY A 296 -1.62 -14.96 -13.24
CA GLY A 296 -2.50 -15.89 -13.94
C GLY A 296 -3.25 -15.22 -15.08
N ARG A 297 -4.52 -15.62 -15.29
CA ARG A 297 -5.37 -15.00 -16.32
C ARG A 297 -5.71 -13.56 -15.94
N ALA A 298 -5.71 -12.66 -16.93
CA ALA A 298 -6.04 -11.26 -16.71
C ALA A 298 -7.55 -11.07 -16.45
N PRO A 299 -7.95 -10.13 -15.57
CA PRO A 299 -9.34 -9.69 -15.47
C PRO A 299 -9.73 -8.83 -16.67
N GLU A 300 -11.03 -8.72 -16.92
CA GLU A 300 -11.60 -7.83 -17.95
C GLU A 300 -11.55 -6.35 -17.53
N LEU A 301 -11.53 -6.09 -16.22
CA LEU A 301 -11.51 -4.77 -15.62
C LEU A 301 -10.97 -4.85 -14.18
N VAL A 302 -10.16 -3.88 -13.80
CA VAL A 302 -9.80 -3.64 -12.39
C VAL A 302 -10.43 -2.34 -11.89
N ILE A 303 -11.17 -2.42 -10.80
CA ILE A 303 -11.62 -1.28 -10.02
C ILE A 303 -10.79 -1.28 -8.75
N TYR A 304 -10.13 -0.18 -8.39
CA TYR A 304 -9.27 -0.16 -7.21
C TYR A 304 -9.38 1.16 -6.46
N ASN A 305 -9.26 1.12 -5.13
CA ASN A 305 -9.03 2.36 -4.39
C ASN A 305 -7.55 2.73 -4.46
N ASN A 306 -7.27 4.00 -4.74
CA ASN A 306 -5.89 4.49 -4.80
C ASN A 306 -5.39 4.82 -3.38
N ALA A 307 -5.30 3.80 -2.51
CA ALA A 307 -5.01 3.99 -1.09
C ALA A 307 -3.74 4.82 -0.87
N SER A 308 -3.85 5.84 0.00
CA SER A 308 -2.83 6.87 0.27
C SER A 308 -2.25 7.53 -1.00
N SER A 309 -3.00 7.53 -2.11
CA SER A 309 -2.53 7.96 -3.43
C SER A 309 -1.29 7.23 -3.97
N GLY A 310 -0.97 6.05 -3.43
CA GLY A 310 0.26 5.32 -3.75
C GLY A 310 0.06 3.87 -4.17
N SER A 311 -1.19 3.40 -4.30
CA SER A 311 -1.42 2.01 -4.70
C SER A 311 -1.21 1.82 -6.20
N THR A 312 -0.59 0.71 -6.58
CA THR A 312 -0.33 0.38 -7.98
C THR A 312 -0.89 -0.99 -8.31
N VAL A 313 -1.27 -1.20 -9.57
CA VAL A 313 -1.82 -2.46 -10.06
C VAL A 313 -1.01 -2.94 -11.25
N HIS A 314 -0.36 -4.08 -11.09
CA HIS A 314 0.37 -4.80 -12.11
C HIS A 314 -0.42 -6.05 -12.52
N THR A 315 -0.51 -6.28 -13.83
CA THR A 315 -1.15 -7.46 -14.41
C THR A 315 -0.62 -7.66 -15.83
N THR A 316 -0.74 -8.88 -16.34
CA THR A 316 -0.34 -9.20 -17.71
C THR A 316 -1.35 -8.61 -18.70
N GLY A 317 -0.84 -8.04 -19.79
CA GLY A 317 -1.66 -7.43 -20.84
C GLY A 317 -2.19 -6.04 -20.48
N HIS A 318 -2.98 -5.48 -21.40
CA HIS A 318 -3.57 -4.16 -21.26
C HIS A 318 -4.99 -4.29 -20.67
N VAL A 319 -5.09 -4.27 -19.34
CA VAL A 319 -6.36 -4.33 -18.62
C VAL A 319 -6.81 -2.92 -18.24
N PRO A 320 -8.05 -2.52 -18.58
CA PRO A 320 -8.57 -1.22 -18.17
C PRO A 320 -8.68 -1.12 -16.64
N LYS A 321 -8.40 0.07 -16.10
CA LYS A 321 -8.41 0.34 -14.66
C LYS A 321 -9.31 1.54 -14.36
N ILE A 322 -10.07 1.46 -13.27
CA ILE A 322 -10.86 2.58 -12.73
C ILE A 322 -10.41 2.80 -11.28
N ALA A 323 -9.90 3.98 -10.99
CA ALA A 323 -9.65 4.41 -9.62
C ALA A 323 -10.97 4.81 -8.97
N TRP A 324 -11.22 4.32 -7.76
CA TRP A 324 -12.49 4.46 -7.05
C TRP A 324 -12.28 5.07 -5.67
N LYS A 325 -13.08 6.07 -5.32
CA LYS A 325 -12.96 6.82 -4.05
C LYS A 325 -13.29 6.00 -2.81
N ASN A 326 -14.12 4.98 -2.94
CA ASN A 326 -14.61 4.23 -1.77
C ASN A 326 -13.73 3.01 -1.50
N ARG A 327 -13.98 2.36 -0.36
CA ARG A 327 -13.22 1.21 0.10
C ARG A 327 -14.13 0.07 0.50
N ILE A 328 -13.61 -1.14 0.35
CA ILE A 328 -14.18 -2.35 0.93
C ILE A 328 -13.40 -2.66 2.22
N PRO A 329 -14.06 -2.98 3.34
CA PRO A 329 -13.38 -3.47 4.53
C PRO A 329 -12.74 -4.85 4.30
N TYR A 330 -11.52 -5.06 4.81
CA TYR A 330 -10.77 -6.32 4.61
C TYR A 330 -11.30 -7.49 5.43
N ASP A 331 -12.03 -7.23 6.50
CA ASP A 331 -12.32 -8.22 7.53
C ASP A 331 -13.71 -8.85 7.39
N ILE A 332 -14.45 -8.59 6.31
CA ILE A 332 -15.86 -9.00 6.12
C ILE A 332 -16.08 -10.49 6.40
N ILE A 333 -15.16 -11.38 6.01
CA ILE A 333 -15.27 -12.84 6.23
C ILE A 333 -14.59 -13.35 7.52
N ASN A 334 -13.86 -12.48 8.21
CA ASN A 334 -13.02 -12.82 9.37
C ASN A 334 -13.49 -12.13 10.66
N GLN A 335 -14.78 -11.80 10.74
CA GLN A 335 -15.43 -11.17 11.89
C GLN A 335 -15.63 -12.21 13.00
N LYS A 336 -14.81 -12.14 14.06
CA LYS A 336 -14.87 -13.08 15.18
C LYS A 336 -15.25 -12.34 16.46
N VAL A 337 -16.15 -12.90 17.27
CA VAL A 337 -16.46 -12.34 18.60
C VAL A 337 -15.22 -12.33 19.52
N SER A 338 -14.27 -13.24 19.29
CA SER A 338 -13.02 -13.31 20.06
C SER A 338 -12.08 -12.13 19.84
N SER A 339 -12.23 -11.36 18.75
CA SER A 339 -11.49 -10.10 18.55
C SER A 339 -12.19 -8.89 19.19
N CYS A 340 -13.31 -9.11 19.88
CA CYS A 340 -14.02 -8.09 20.62
C CYS A 340 -13.69 -8.15 22.12
N HIS A 341 -13.66 -7.00 22.77
CA HIS A 341 -13.47 -6.90 24.21
C HIS A 341 -14.47 -5.94 24.85
N CYS A 342 -14.95 -6.34 26.02
CA CYS A 342 -15.85 -5.53 26.84
C CYS A 342 -15.03 -4.81 27.91
N THR A 343 -15.01 -3.49 27.85
CA THR A 343 -14.46 -2.61 28.90
C THR A 343 -15.58 -2.09 29.78
N VAL A 344 -15.24 -1.45 30.90
CA VAL A 344 -16.21 -0.84 31.84
C VAL A 344 -17.11 0.20 31.16
N HIS A 345 -16.65 0.81 30.07
CA HIS A 345 -17.37 1.88 29.38
C HIS A 345 -17.92 1.49 28.01
N ASP A 346 -17.29 0.55 27.31
CA ASP A 346 -17.65 0.24 25.93
C ASP A 346 -17.31 -1.20 25.49
N PHE A 347 -17.97 -1.66 24.43
CA PHE A 347 -17.69 -2.90 23.73
C PHE A 347 -16.98 -2.62 22.41
N HIS A 348 -15.68 -2.90 22.36
CA HIS A 348 -14.85 -2.63 21.20
C HIS A 348 -14.64 -3.90 20.36
N CYS A 349 -14.84 -3.78 19.05
CA CYS A 349 -14.43 -4.80 18.07
C CYS A 349 -13.60 -4.11 17.00
N ASN A 350 -12.51 -4.72 16.57
CA ASN A 350 -11.70 -4.21 15.46
C ASN A 350 -12.35 -4.45 14.09
N ASN A 351 -13.57 -4.98 14.07
CA ASN A 351 -14.21 -5.52 12.89
C ASN A 351 -15.23 -4.57 12.25
N SER A 352 -15.30 -4.56 10.92
CA SER A 352 -16.36 -3.95 10.15
C SER A 352 -17.72 -4.50 10.56
N ARG A 353 -18.78 -3.69 10.40
CA ARG A 353 -20.17 -4.12 10.54
C ARG A 353 -20.82 -4.53 9.22
N THR A 354 -20.11 -4.36 8.11
CA THR A 354 -20.61 -4.72 6.78
C THR A 354 -20.72 -6.23 6.67
N SER A 355 -21.88 -6.71 6.27
CA SER A 355 -22.11 -8.14 6.00
C SER A 355 -21.71 -8.52 4.58
N LEU A 356 -21.40 -9.80 4.37
CA LEU A 356 -21.14 -10.35 3.05
C LEU A 356 -22.36 -10.21 2.11
N LYS A 357 -23.57 -10.22 2.68
CA LYS A 357 -24.82 -10.01 1.93
C LYS A 357 -24.93 -8.58 1.40
N GLU A 358 -24.65 -7.58 2.25
CA GLU A 358 -24.63 -6.17 1.86
C GLU A 358 -23.56 -5.92 0.80
N LEU A 359 -22.34 -6.42 1.01
CA LEU A 359 -21.27 -6.32 0.01
C LEU A 359 -21.70 -6.91 -1.35
N ALA A 360 -22.30 -8.10 -1.36
CA ALA A 360 -22.75 -8.73 -2.60
C ALA A 360 -23.84 -7.91 -3.32
N ALA A 361 -24.74 -7.27 -2.57
CA ALA A 361 -25.75 -6.37 -3.12
C ALA A 361 -25.11 -5.08 -3.67
N ASP A 362 -24.21 -4.46 -2.92
CA ASP A 362 -23.52 -3.22 -3.30
C ASP A 362 -22.68 -3.43 -4.56
N ILE A 363 -21.89 -4.51 -4.62
CA ILE A 363 -21.09 -4.83 -5.81
C ILE A 363 -21.98 -5.08 -7.02
N ARG A 364 -23.12 -5.76 -6.85
CA ARG A 364 -24.07 -5.96 -7.95
C ARG A 364 -24.68 -4.65 -8.42
N GLN A 365 -24.98 -3.73 -7.51
CA GLN A 365 -25.47 -2.40 -7.86
C GLN A 365 -24.41 -1.55 -8.57
N LEU A 366 -23.16 -1.60 -8.10
CA LEU A 366 -22.06 -0.80 -8.64
C LEU A 366 -21.57 -1.28 -10.01
N THR A 367 -21.60 -2.59 -10.25
CA THR A 367 -20.94 -3.19 -11.42
C THR A 367 -21.92 -3.85 -12.39
N GLY A 368 -23.15 -4.15 -11.96
CA GLY A 368 -24.09 -4.98 -12.71
C GLY A 368 -23.82 -6.48 -12.63
N PHE A 369 -22.68 -6.92 -12.08
CA PHE A 369 -22.26 -8.31 -12.02
C PHE A 369 -22.40 -8.93 -10.63
N PRO A 370 -22.74 -10.23 -10.51
CA PRO A 370 -22.83 -10.88 -9.22
C PRO A 370 -21.46 -11.05 -8.58
N LEU A 371 -21.36 -10.80 -7.27
CA LEU A 371 -20.17 -11.12 -6.49
C LEU A 371 -20.05 -12.64 -6.33
N GLN A 372 -19.00 -13.23 -6.91
CA GLN A 372 -18.74 -14.67 -6.89
C GLN A 372 -17.81 -15.08 -5.74
N GLY A 373 -16.98 -14.15 -5.26
CA GLY A 373 -16.00 -14.45 -4.23
C GLY A 373 -15.37 -13.23 -3.57
N PHE A 374 -14.90 -13.42 -2.35
CA PHE A 374 -14.21 -12.41 -1.55
C PHE A 374 -12.91 -12.97 -0.95
N SER A 375 -11.88 -12.15 -0.90
CA SER A 375 -10.62 -12.41 -0.17
C SER A 375 -10.28 -11.21 0.70
N GLY A 376 -9.92 -11.46 1.95
CA GLY A 376 -9.86 -10.41 2.97
C GLY A 376 -8.90 -10.72 4.11
N GLU A 377 -7.84 -9.93 4.27
CA GLU A 377 -6.85 -10.12 5.35
C GLU A 377 -6.35 -8.80 5.91
N TYR A 378 -6.00 -8.77 7.20
CA TYR A 378 -5.36 -7.57 7.77
C TYR A 378 -4.01 -7.32 7.08
N ARG A 379 -3.11 -8.30 7.13
CA ARG A 379 -1.75 -8.18 6.61
C ARG A 379 -1.30 -9.47 5.95
N THR A 380 -0.93 -9.42 4.67
CA THR A 380 -0.47 -10.58 3.90
C THR A 380 0.35 -10.13 2.68
N ASN A 381 1.11 -11.04 2.07
CA ASN A 381 1.82 -10.82 0.81
C ASN A 381 1.26 -11.69 -0.33
N TYR A 382 0.30 -12.55 -0.04
CA TYR A 382 -0.34 -13.44 -0.99
C TYR A 382 -1.81 -13.65 -0.67
N LEU A 383 -2.67 -13.62 -1.69
CA LEU A 383 -4.08 -13.99 -1.59
C LEU A 383 -4.54 -14.79 -2.82
N PRO A 384 -5.19 -15.96 -2.64
CA PRO A 384 -5.96 -16.56 -3.71
C PRO A 384 -7.27 -15.80 -3.94
N ILE A 385 -7.71 -15.72 -5.19
CA ILE A 385 -9.03 -15.18 -5.54
C ILE A 385 -9.96 -16.33 -5.93
N PRO A 386 -11.03 -16.60 -5.18
CA PRO A 386 -11.35 -16.10 -3.84
C PRO A 386 -10.84 -17.02 -2.71
N GLN A 387 -10.72 -16.47 -1.50
CA GLN A 387 -10.63 -17.28 -0.27
C GLN A 387 -12.01 -17.83 0.12
N THR A 388 -13.07 -17.03 -0.04
CA THR A 388 -14.45 -17.41 0.23
C THR A 388 -15.32 -17.26 -1.01
N ILE A 389 -15.94 -18.36 -1.44
CA ILE A 389 -16.96 -18.33 -2.49
C ILE A 389 -18.25 -17.75 -1.90
N VAL A 390 -18.84 -16.77 -2.58
CA VAL A 390 -20.09 -16.14 -2.15
C VAL A 390 -21.28 -16.97 -2.63
N ASN A 391 -21.98 -17.55 -1.65
CA ASN A 391 -23.19 -18.34 -1.82
C ASN A 391 -24.06 -18.29 -0.55
N SER A 392 -25.25 -18.89 -0.59
CA SER A 392 -26.19 -18.89 0.53
C SER A 392 -25.59 -19.39 1.85
N ALA A 393 -24.70 -20.39 1.81
CA ALA A 393 -24.08 -20.94 3.01
C ALA A 393 -23.05 -19.97 3.62
N SER A 394 -22.17 -19.39 2.79
CA SER A 394 -21.20 -18.38 3.24
C SER A 394 -21.90 -17.12 3.80
N ILE A 395 -23.00 -16.69 3.18
CA ILE A 395 -23.80 -15.55 3.63
C ILE A 395 -24.45 -15.85 4.99
N ALA A 396 -25.06 -17.03 5.14
CA ALA A 396 -25.66 -17.44 6.40
C ALA A 396 -24.63 -17.56 7.53
N ASN A 397 -23.43 -18.07 7.22
CA ASN A 397 -22.33 -18.16 8.19
C ASN A 397 -21.84 -16.78 8.64
N ASN A 398 -21.63 -15.84 7.71
CA ASN A 398 -21.24 -14.47 8.07
C ASN A 398 -22.32 -13.77 8.90
N ALA A 399 -23.60 -13.93 8.53
CA ALA A 399 -24.72 -13.35 9.30
C ALA A 399 -24.76 -13.87 10.74
N ARG A 400 -24.49 -15.17 10.95
CA ARG A 400 -24.40 -15.77 12.28
C ARG A 400 -23.24 -15.19 13.10
N GLN A 401 -22.05 -15.01 12.50
CA GLN A 401 -20.91 -14.38 13.18
C GLN A 401 -21.23 -12.94 13.63
N LEU A 402 -21.88 -12.15 12.77
CA LEU A 402 -22.32 -10.80 13.12
C LEU A 402 -23.36 -10.79 14.24
N GLN A 403 -24.27 -11.77 14.25
CA GLN A 403 -25.24 -11.92 15.33
C GLN A 403 -24.58 -12.27 16.67
N GLU A 404 -23.58 -13.17 16.67
CA GLU A 404 -22.79 -13.50 17.87
C GLU A 404 -22.08 -12.25 18.43
N ILE A 405 -21.51 -11.41 17.56
CA ILE A 405 -20.87 -10.14 17.95
C ILE A 405 -21.89 -9.18 18.56
N GLU A 406 -23.07 -9.04 17.97
CA GLU A 406 -24.12 -8.16 18.49
C GLU A 406 -24.68 -8.66 19.83
N GLN A 407 -24.84 -9.97 20.00
CA GLN A 407 -25.22 -10.56 21.30
C GLN A 407 -24.17 -10.27 22.38
N ALA A 408 -22.88 -10.40 22.06
CA ALA A 408 -21.80 -10.05 22.98
C ALA A 408 -21.78 -8.55 23.32
N ARG A 409 -22.07 -7.68 22.35
CA ARG A 409 -22.22 -6.24 22.56
C ARG A 409 -23.34 -5.92 23.55
N GLN A 410 -24.51 -6.52 23.36
CA GLN A 410 -25.66 -6.35 24.26
C GLN A 410 -25.38 -6.90 25.66
N ALA A 411 -24.71 -8.03 25.77
CA ALA A 411 -24.29 -8.59 27.05
C ALA A 411 -23.30 -7.67 27.79
N CYS A 412 -22.36 -7.07 27.07
CA CYS A 412 -21.43 -6.08 27.62
C CYS A 412 -22.17 -4.83 28.12
N ALA A 413 -23.08 -4.26 27.31
CA ALA A 413 -23.88 -3.10 27.71
C ALA A 413 -24.71 -3.38 28.98
N LYS A 414 -25.32 -4.57 29.09
CA LYS A 414 -26.03 -4.99 30.32
C LYS A 414 -25.11 -5.11 31.53
N ARG A 415 -23.89 -5.63 31.35
CA ARG A 415 -22.89 -5.70 32.42
C ARG A 415 -22.49 -4.30 32.90
N ASN A 416 -22.29 -3.36 31.99
CA ASN A 416 -21.86 -2.00 32.33
C ASN A 416 -22.96 -1.16 32.98
N ASN A 417 -24.22 -1.51 32.74
CA ASN A 417 -25.40 -0.85 33.34
C ASN A 417 -25.92 -1.55 34.60
N ALA A 418 -25.27 -2.62 35.08
CA ALA A 418 -25.70 -3.35 36.27
C ALA A 418 -25.45 -2.52 37.53
N GLY A 419 -26.47 -2.37 38.38
CA GLY A 419 -26.38 -1.66 39.65
C GLY A 419 -25.75 -2.50 40.77
N PHE A 420 -25.51 -1.89 41.94
CA PHE A 420 -24.93 -2.57 43.11
C PHE A 420 -25.70 -3.84 43.50
N GLU A 421 -27.03 -3.83 43.40
CA GLU A 421 -27.89 -4.97 43.73
C GLU A 421 -27.80 -6.11 42.70
N ASP A 422 -27.60 -5.78 41.42
CA ASP A 422 -27.48 -6.77 40.33
C ASP A 422 -26.13 -7.50 40.36
N MET A 423 -25.14 -6.93 41.03
CA MET A 423 -23.80 -7.53 41.20
C MET A 423 -23.78 -8.61 42.28
N MET A 424 -24.66 -8.53 43.29
CA MET A 424 -24.69 -9.45 44.43
C MET A 424 -25.53 -10.72 44.19
N GLN A 425 -26.17 -10.83 43.03
CA GLN A 425 -27.05 -11.95 42.66
C GLN A 425 -26.43 -12.91 41.63
N ARG A 426 -25.14 -12.78 41.30
CA ARG A 426 -24.43 -13.59 40.29
C ARG A 426 -23.59 -14.71 40.87
#